data_AF-A0A368EYT7-F1
#
_entry.id   AF-A0A368EYT7-F1
#
_cell.length_a   1.000
_cell.length_b   1.000
_cell.length_c   1.000
_cell.angle_alpha   90.00
_cell.angle_beta   90.00
_cell.angle_gamma   90.00
#
_symmetry.space_group_name_H-M   'P 1'
#
loop_
_entity.id
_entity.type
_entity.pdbx_description
1 polymer ?
#
loop_
_entity_poly.entity_id
_entity_poly.type
_entity_poly.pdbx_seq_one_letter_code
_entity_poly.pdbx_strand_id
1 'polypeptide(L)'
;LGINRDEFDKSKLSKIYRSLAKKHHPDRAKDAASKVEAEARFRVIATAYETLKDDQTRSDYDYYLDHPEERFYNYYQYYRRRVVPKVDVRLVILGTIMSISLFQKNTISVE
;
A
#
# COMPACT_ATOMS: atom_id res chain seq x y z
N LEU A 1 15.70 -8.47 3.21
CA LEU A 1 16.07 -8.98 1.86
C LEU A 1 17.58 -8.98 1.62
N GLY A 2 18.40 -8.29 2.42
CA GLY A 2 19.86 -8.33 2.29
C GLY A 2 20.37 -7.66 1.00
N ILE A 3 19.59 -6.72 0.46
CA ILE A 3 19.92 -5.96 -0.74
C ILE A 3 20.32 -4.56 -0.28
N ASN A 4 21.45 -4.06 -0.76
CA ASN A 4 21.84 -2.67 -0.54
C ASN A 4 21.00 -1.75 -1.46
N ARG A 5 20.58 -0.59 -0.94
CA ARG A 5 19.78 0.40 -1.68
C ARG A 5 20.49 0.83 -2.98
N ASP A 6 21.80 1.02 -2.91
CA ASP A 6 22.62 1.51 -4.04
C ASP A 6 22.85 0.45 -5.12
N GLU A 7 22.81 -0.83 -4.74
CA GLU A 7 23.01 -1.96 -5.65
C GLU A 7 21.70 -2.59 -6.14
N PHE A 8 20.58 -1.88 -5.95
CA PHE A 8 19.26 -2.42 -6.23
C PHE A 8 19.08 -2.72 -7.72
N ASP A 9 18.58 -3.93 -7.99
CA ASP A 9 18.11 -4.36 -9.29
C ASP A 9 16.86 -5.24 -9.14
N LYS A 10 15.86 -5.01 -10.01
CA LYS A 10 14.59 -5.76 -10.00
C LYS A 10 14.78 -7.24 -10.26
N SER A 11 15.78 -7.60 -11.09
CA SER A 11 16.06 -9.01 -11.39
C SER A 11 16.62 -9.74 -10.16
N LYS A 12 17.57 -9.10 -9.45
CA LYS A 12 18.09 -9.57 -8.15
C LYS A 12 16.99 -9.65 -7.09
N LEU A 13 16.13 -8.63 -6.98
CA LEU A 13 15.00 -8.60 -6.05
C LEU A 13 14.09 -9.81 -6.26
N SER A 14 13.70 -10.08 -7.50
CA SER A 14 12.83 -11.22 -7.84
C SER A 14 13.48 -12.56 -7.50
N LYS A 15 14.78 -12.70 -7.76
CA LYS A 15 15.54 -13.93 -7.45
C LYS A 15 15.64 -14.18 -5.94
N ILE A 16 15.97 -13.15 -5.17
CA ILE A 16 16.09 -13.21 -3.71
C ILE A 16 14.72 -13.49 -3.08
N TYR A 17 13.67 -12.81 -3.54
CA TYR A 17 12.30 -13.04 -3.09
C TYR A 17 11.90 -14.50 -3.28
N ARG A 18 12.08 -15.08 -4.47
CA ARG A 18 11.74 -16.49 -4.74
C ARG A 18 12.49 -17.46 -3.82
N SER A 19 13.77 -17.20 -3.57
CA SER A 19 14.59 -18.02 -2.67
C SER A 19 14.08 -17.96 -1.22
N LEU A 20 13.82 -16.76 -0.70
CA LEU A 20 13.36 -16.54 0.67
C LEU A 20 11.91 -17.00 0.87
N ALA A 21 11.03 -16.76 -0.10
CA ALA A 21 9.65 -17.25 -0.09
C ALA A 21 9.62 -18.78 -0.02
N LYS A 22 10.44 -19.46 -0.82
CA LYS A 22 10.56 -20.93 -0.75
C LYS A 22 11.11 -21.39 0.59
N LYS A 23 12.05 -20.66 1.21
CA LYS A 23 12.64 -21.03 2.51
C LYS A 23 11.65 -20.88 3.66
N HIS A 24 10.87 -19.80 3.65
CA HIS A 24 9.95 -19.43 4.74
C HIS A 24 8.49 -19.78 4.45
N HIS A 25 8.20 -20.60 3.44
CA HIS A 25 6.84 -21.04 3.16
C HIS A 25 6.30 -21.91 4.32
N PRO A 26 5.08 -21.66 4.84
CA PRO A 26 4.52 -22.40 5.97
C PRO A 26 4.38 -23.91 5.71
N ASP A 27 4.21 -24.33 4.45
CA ASP A 27 4.18 -25.76 4.07
C ASP A 27 5.47 -26.54 4.38
N ARG A 28 6.60 -25.85 4.56
CA ARG A 28 7.88 -26.49 4.90
C ARG A 28 8.12 -26.64 6.39
N ALA A 29 7.31 -25.98 7.21
CA ALA A 29 7.41 -26.05 8.65
C ALA A 29 6.79 -27.35 9.17
N LYS A 30 7.49 -28.00 10.11
CA LYS A 30 7.14 -29.34 10.60
C LYS A 30 6.17 -29.32 11.77
N ASP A 31 6.15 -28.23 12.52
CA ASP A 31 5.39 -28.09 13.77
C ASP A 31 4.63 -26.75 13.80
N ALA A 32 3.67 -26.63 14.72
CA ALA A 32 2.81 -25.45 14.79
C ALA A 32 3.58 -24.16 15.13
N ALA A 33 4.61 -24.24 15.98
CA ALA A 33 5.40 -23.07 16.35
C ALA A 33 6.25 -22.58 15.17
N SER A 34 6.91 -23.49 14.44
CA SER A 34 7.67 -23.15 13.24
C SER A 34 6.80 -22.68 12.08
N LYS A 35 5.53 -23.12 12.00
CA LYS A 35 4.55 -22.58 11.03
C LYS A 35 4.25 -21.11 11.29
N VAL A 36 4.01 -20.73 12.54
CA VAL A 36 3.74 -19.33 12.91
C VAL A 36 4.95 -18.45 12.60
N GLU A 37 6.17 -18.90 12.90
CA GLU A 37 7.39 -18.17 12.57
C GLU A 37 7.58 -18.04 11.05
N ALA A 38 7.38 -19.13 10.31
CA ALA A 38 7.47 -19.15 8.86
C ALA A 38 6.47 -18.18 8.23
N GLU A 39 5.22 -18.19 8.68
CA GLU A 39 4.17 -17.27 8.21
C GLU A 39 4.50 -15.80 8.52
N ALA A 40 4.98 -15.50 9.74
CA ALA A 40 5.40 -14.15 10.10
C ALA A 40 6.56 -13.66 9.22
N ARG A 41 7.58 -14.50 9.01
CA ARG A 41 8.70 -14.18 8.11
C ARG A 41 8.25 -14.02 6.67
N PHE A 42 7.38 -14.92 6.19
CA PHE A 42 6.84 -14.89 4.84
C PHE A 42 6.08 -13.59 4.58
N ARG A 43 5.21 -13.16 5.51
CA ARG A 43 4.50 -11.88 5.41
C ARG A 43 5.44 -10.70 5.25
N VAL A 44 6.48 -10.61 6.09
CA VAL A 44 7.48 -9.54 6.00
C VAL A 44 8.23 -9.57 4.67
N ILE A 45 8.60 -10.76 4.18
CA ILE A 45 9.28 -10.93 2.88
C ILE A 45 8.36 -10.51 1.73
N ALA A 46 7.09 -10.90 1.76
CA ALA A 46 6.09 -10.55 0.76
C ALA A 46 5.85 -9.04 0.73
N THR A 47 5.61 -8.40 1.88
CA THR A 47 5.44 -6.96 1.97
C THR A 47 6.67 -6.20 1.46
N ALA A 48 7.88 -6.62 1.84
CA ALA A 48 9.11 -6.01 1.33
C ALA A 48 9.22 -6.13 -0.20
N TYR A 49 8.87 -7.28 -0.77
CA TYR A 49 8.86 -7.46 -2.22
C TYR A 49 7.80 -6.59 -2.90
N GLU A 50 6.58 -6.54 -2.37
CA GLU A 50 5.50 -5.70 -2.93
C GLU A 50 5.87 -4.23 -2.95
N THR A 51 6.44 -3.70 -1.87
CA THR A 51 6.88 -2.30 -1.77
C THR A 51 8.01 -1.99 -2.74
N LEU A 52 8.94 -2.91 -2.96
CA LEU A 52 10.14 -2.66 -3.77
C LEU A 52 9.97 -3.02 -5.26
N LYS A 53 8.98 -3.83 -5.61
CA LYS A 53 8.79 -4.32 -6.99
C LYS A 53 8.31 -3.21 -7.93
N ASP A 54 7.40 -2.37 -7.47
CA ASP A 54 6.84 -1.26 -8.24
C ASP A 54 7.69 0.00 -8.06
N ASP A 55 7.99 0.68 -9.17
CA ASP A 55 8.90 1.84 -9.14
C ASP A 55 8.32 3.00 -8.35
N GLN A 56 7.00 3.19 -8.44
CA GLN A 56 6.35 4.26 -7.72
C GLN A 56 6.34 3.94 -6.22
N THR A 57 6.01 2.70 -5.80
CA THR A 57 5.97 2.36 -4.36
C THR A 57 7.35 2.40 -3.75
N ARG A 58 8.36 2.00 -4.53
CA ARG A 58 9.76 2.12 -4.14
C ARG A 58 10.16 3.59 -3.99
N SER A 59 9.79 4.45 -4.94
CA SER A 59 10.09 5.88 -4.83
C SER A 59 9.50 6.52 -3.58
N ASP A 60 8.25 6.18 -3.22
CA ASP A 60 7.64 6.67 -1.98
C ASP A 60 8.35 6.11 -0.74
N TYR A 61 8.80 4.86 -0.80
CA TYR A 61 9.56 4.23 0.29
C TYR A 61 10.94 4.87 0.46
N ASP A 62 11.65 5.11 -0.64
CA ASP A 62 12.93 5.81 -0.67
C ASP A 62 12.78 7.23 -0.12
N TYR A 63 11.72 7.96 -0.52
CA TYR A 63 11.40 9.28 0.03
C TYR A 63 11.14 9.25 1.54
N TYR A 64 10.35 8.27 2.01
CA TYR A 64 10.08 8.10 3.44
C TYR A 64 11.37 7.87 4.26
N LEU A 65 12.34 7.15 3.70
CA LEU A 65 13.63 6.92 4.35
C LEU A 65 14.49 8.18 4.41
N ASP A 66 14.44 9.01 3.37
CA ASP A 66 15.22 10.25 3.27
C ASP A 66 14.59 11.40 4.08
N HIS A 67 13.26 11.40 4.24
CA HIS A 67 12.48 12.46 4.91
C HIS A 67 11.57 11.93 6.04
N PRO A 68 12.14 11.36 7.12
CA PRO A 68 11.36 10.78 8.21
C PRO A 68 10.52 11.81 9.00
N GLU A 69 10.89 13.09 8.95
CA GLU A 69 10.18 14.21 9.58
C GLU A 69 8.82 14.50 8.94
N GLU A 70 8.66 14.21 7.65
CA GLU A 70 7.44 14.50 6.89
C GLU A 70 6.34 13.45 7.10
N ARG A 71 6.01 13.18 8.37
CA ARG A 71 5.08 12.11 8.76
C ARG A 71 3.74 12.18 8.03
N PHE A 72 3.16 13.38 7.89
CA PHE A 72 1.86 13.56 7.26
C PHE A 72 1.89 13.21 5.77
N TYR A 73 2.90 13.68 5.04
CA TYR A 73 3.08 13.38 3.62
C TYR A 73 3.35 11.89 3.39
N ASN A 74 4.29 11.32 4.16
CA ASN A 74 4.64 9.91 4.08
C ASN A 74 3.43 8.99 4.36
N TYR A 75 2.65 9.33 5.39
CA TYR A 75 1.42 8.61 5.72
C TYR A 75 0.40 8.74 4.57
N TYR A 76 0.15 9.96 4.09
CA TYR A 76 -0.75 10.19 2.97
C TYR A 76 -0.36 9.34 1.75
N GLN A 77 0.93 9.32 1.37
CA GLN A 77 1.40 8.55 0.22
C GLN A 77 1.18 7.04 0.37
N TYR A 78 1.46 6.51 1.56
CA TYR A 78 1.24 5.09 1.87
C TYR A 78 -0.25 4.70 1.76
N TYR A 79 -1.15 5.49 2.35
CA TYR A 79 -2.59 5.20 2.32
C TYR A 79 -3.20 5.47 0.95
N ARG A 80 -2.73 6.49 0.24
CA ARG A 80 -3.28 6.89 -1.06
C ARG A 80 -3.37 5.70 -2.01
N ARG A 81 -2.38 4.83 -2.02
CA ARG A 81 -2.31 3.69 -2.94
C ARG A 81 -3.22 2.53 -2.55
N ARG A 82 -3.46 2.35 -1.24
CA ARG A 82 -4.26 1.22 -0.72
C ARG A 82 -5.74 1.54 -0.58
N VAL A 83 -6.07 2.80 -0.27
CA VAL A 83 -7.44 3.18 0.14
C VAL A 83 -8.04 4.33 -0.66
N VAL A 84 -7.36 4.90 -1.67
CA VAL A 84 -8.01 5.94 -2.47
C VAL A 84 -9.25 5.35 -3.14
N PRO A 85 -10.42 5.96 -2.90
CA PRO A 85 -11.63 5.58 -3.58
C PRO A 85 -11.42 5.74 -5.08
N LYS A 86 -11.76 4.71 -5.86
CA LYS A 86 -11.68 4.75 -7.33
C LYS A 86 -12.66 5.76 -7.95
N VAL A 87 -13.57 6.34 -7.15
CA VAL A 87 -14.55 7.33 -7.58
C VAL A 87 -13.96 8.74 -7.45
N ASP A 88 -14.14 9.55 -8.48
CA ASP A 88 -13.69 10.95 -8.48
C ASP A 88 -14.50 11.75 -7.45
N VAL A 89 -13.80 12.38 -6.50
CA VAL A 89 -14.39 13.23 -5.46
C VAL A 89 -15.23 14.36 -6.07
N ARG A 90 -14.89 14.83 -7.27
CA ARG A 90 -15.66 15.84 -8.00
C ARG A 90 -17.09 15.37 -8.28
N LEU A 91 -17.30 14.10 -8.61
CA LEU A 91 -18.63 13.55 -8.84
C LEU A 91 -19.46 13.53 -7.55
N VAL A 92 -18.82 13.23 -6.42
CA VAL A 92 -19.48 13.26 -5.11
C VAL A 92 -19.89 14.70 -4.77
N ILE A 93 -18.99 15.66 -4.92
CA ILE A 93 -19.28 17.08 -4.67
C ILE A 93 -20.42 17.59 -5.56
N LEU A 94 -20.38 17.30 -6.87
CA LEU A 94 -21.44 17.68 -7.81
C LEU A 94 -22.78 17.05 -7.42
N GLY A 95 -22.78 15.76 -7.04
CA GLY A 95 -23.96 15.07 -6.56
C GLY A 95 -24.54 15.72 -5.31
N THR A 96 -23.70 16.01 -4.31
CA THR A 96 -24.14 16.68 -3.07
C THR A 96 -24.70 18.08 -3.34
N ILE A 97 -24.06 18.87 -4.21
CA ILE A 97 -24.56 20.21 -4.60
C ILE A 97 -25.92 20.08 -5.30
N MET A 98 -26.08 19.13 -6.22
CA MET A 98 -27.37 18.87 -6.86
C MET A 98 -28.44 18.44 -5.85
N SER A 99 -28.11 17.56 -4.91
CA SER A 99 -29.04 17.13 -3.86
C SER A 99 -29.48 18.31 -2.99
N ILE A 100 -28.55 19.16 -2.54
CA ILE A 100 -28.88 20.37 -1.76
C ILE A 100 -29.76 21.32 -2.57
N SER A 101 -29.46 21.52 -3.85
CA SER A 101 -30.24 22.39 -4.74
C SER A 101 -31.66 21.87 -4.96
N LEU A 102 -31.85 20.56 -5.12
CA LEU A 102 -33.18 19.94 -5.19
C LEU A 102 -33.97 20.12 -3.90
N PHE A 103 -33.32 19.99 -2.74
CA PHE A 103 -33.95 20.24 -1.44
C PHE A 103 -34.39 21.71 -1.29
N GLN A 104 -33.54 22.66 -1.66
CA GLN A 104 -33.91 24.09 -1.66
C GLN A 104 -35.11 24.38 -2.57
N LYS A 105 -35.10 23.85 -3.80
CA LYS A 105 -36.20 24.05 -4.76
C LYS A 105 -37.51 23.45 -4.26
N ASN A 106 -37.45 22.32 -3.56
CA ASN A 106 -38.64 21.67 -3.00
C ASN A 106 -39.17 22.42 -1.76
N THR A 107 -38.32 23.05 -0.96
CA THR A 107 -38.75 23.90 0.16
C THR A 107 -39.33 25.23 -0.32
N ILE A 108 -38.74 25.87 -1.34
CA ILE A 108 -39.21 27.15 -1.90
C ILE A 108 -40.53 27.01 -2.67
N SER A 109 -40.81 25.85 -3.27
CA SER A 109 -42.08 25.61 -4.00
C SER A 109 -43.28 25.31 -3.08
N VAL A 110 -43.05 25.14 -1.77
CA VAL A 110 -44.07 24.73 -0.78
C VAL A 110 -44.53 25.91 0.10
N GLU A 111 -43.89 27.08 -0.03
CA GLU A 111 -44.35 28.39 0.47
C GLU A 111 -45.06 29.18 -0.64
#